data_AF-A0A1C5H249-F1
#
_entry.id   AF-A0A1C5H249-F1
#
_cell.length_a   1.000
_cell.length_b   1.000
_cell.length_c   1.000
_cell.angle_alpha   90.00
_cell.angle_beta   90.00
_cell.angle_gamma   90.00
#
_symmetry.space_group_name_H-M   'P 1'
#
loop_
_entity.id
_entity.type
_entity.pdbx_description
1 polymer ?
#
loop_
_entity_poly.entity_id
_entity_poly.type
_entity_poly.pdbx_seq_one_letter_code
_entity_poly.pdbx_strand_id
1 'polypeptide(L)'
;MRALMNRIEQNSSLDRVGDRLQRAVQATLRPQRVRDLLHGVWLGHPLHPAMVQVPVGAWISAAVVDLLPGQRRAATTLVALGTVSAVPAAVAGLNDWAALSRDQRRIGLVHAAANSVGLALYAGSLAARLNGRHGSGRALAYLGLSAASLGAYVGGHLAYKQGAQVSQSVSELHRMSDEWQAVADLASLPQRELVTREVDDVSVILYRHGDEVTVMLERCPHQSGPLGEGEVQEIDGHACVVCPWHGSAFRLNGGEVVQGPAATDQQLLPTRVVDGVLQTRIP
;
A
#
# COMPACT_ATOMS: atom_id res chain seq x y z
N MET A 1 -21.52 -7.46 -11.43
CA MET A 1 -20.46 -6.68 -10.74
C MET A 1 -19.12 -6.70 -11.47
N ARG A 2 -18.55 -7.87 -11.81
CA ARG A 2 -17.25 -7.99 -12.52
C ARG A 2 -17.13 -7.14 -13.81
N ALA A 3 -18.13 -7.21 -14.70
CA ALA A 3 -18.16 -6.41 -15.93
C ALA A 3 -18.32 -4.90 -15.72
N LEU A 4 -18.83 -4.47 -14.56
CA LEU A 4 -18.87 -3.05 -14.19
C LEU A 4 -17.48 -2.59 -13.76
N MET A 5 -16.79 -3.37 -12.92
CA MET A 5 -15.43 -3.04 -12.47
C MET A 5 -14.46 -2.93 -13.64
N ASN A 6 -14.46 -3.89 -14.57
CA ASN A 6 -13.61 -3.84 -15.77
C ASN A 6 -13.89 -2.59 -16.63
N ARG A 7 -15.15 -2.14 -16.72
CA ARG A 7 -15.49 -0.90 -17.43
C ARG A 7 -14.92 0.34 -16.75
N ILE A 8 -14.91 0.37 -15.41
CA ILE A 8 -14.33 1.49 -14.65
C ILE A 8 -12.81 1.49 -14.80
N GLU A 9 -12.15 0.33 -14.73
CA GLU A 9 -10.70 0.18 -14.93
C GLU A 9 -10.24 0.77 -16.27
N GLN A 10 -11.02 0.58 -17.32
CA GLN A 10 -10.71 1.02 -18.68
C GLN A 10 -11.21 2.45 -18.99
N ASN A 11 -11.89 3.10 -18.04
CA ASN A 11 -12.48 4.41 -18.27
C ASN A 11 -11.47 5.55 -18.10
N SER A 12 -10.77 5.89 -19.18
CA SER A 12 -9.79 6.99 -19.23
C SER A 12 -10.39 8.38 -18.98
N SER A 13 -11.72 8.56 -19.05
CA SER A 13 -12.34 9.86 -18.72
C SER A 13 -12.12 10.27 -17.25
N LEU A 14 -11.88 9.30 -16.37
CA LEU A 14 -11.57 9.52 -14.96
C LEU A 14 -10.14 10.05 -14.73
N ASP A 15 -9.22 9.87 -15.68
CA ASP A 15 -7.81 10.25 -15.53
C ASP A 15 -7.66 11.75 -15.29
N ARG A 16 -8.45 12.58 -15.98
CA ARG A 16 -8.38 14.04 -15.81
C ARG A 16 -8.69 14.46 -14.38
N VAL A 17 -9.68 13.83 -13.75
CA VAL A 17 -10.05 14.11 -12.36
C VAL A 17 -8.99 13.53 -11.42
N GLY A 18 -8.57 12.28 -11.67
CA GLY A 18 -7.53 11.60 -10.91
C GLY A 18 -6.21 12.37 -10.89
N ASP A 19 -5.72 12.85 -12.03
CA ASP A 19 -4.44 13.57 -12.13
C ASP A 19 -4.49 14.96 -11.48
N ARG A 20 -5.66 15.60 -11.43
CA ARG A 20 -5.83 16.85 -10.67
C ARG A 20 -5.80 16.60 -9.16
N LEU A 21 -6.54 15.59 -8.71
CA LEU A 21 -6.59 15.22 -7.30
C LEU A 21 -5.24 14.68 -6.80
N GLN A 22 -4.56 13.85 -7.58
CA GLN A 22 -3.23 13.32 -7.26
C GLN A 22 -2.23 14.46 -7.04
N ARG A 23 -2.18 15.43 -7.96
CA ARG A 23 -1.31 16.61 -7.80
C ARG A 23 -1.67 17.42 -6.56
N ALA A 24 -2.95 17.58 -6.26
CA ALA A 24 -3.38 18.27 -5.05
C ALA A 24 -2.94 17.53 -3.78
N VAL A 25 -3.08 16.20 -3.73
CA VAL A 25 -2.61 15.38 -2.61
C VAL A 25 -1.10 15.51 -2.45
N GLN A 26 -0.32 15.32 -3.52
CA GLN A 26 1.14 15.44 -3.49
C GLN A 26 1.61 16.85 -3.12
N ALA A 27 0.87 17.89 -3.53
CA ALA A 27 1.17 19.27 -3.18
C ALA A 27 0.80 19.62 -1.73
N THR A 28 -0.10 18.85 -1.09
CA THR A 28 -0.54 19.04 0.30
C THR A 28 0.32 18.22 1.26
N LEU A 29 0.53 16.94 0.95
CA LEU A 29 1.37 16.00 1.70
C LEU A 29 2.81 16.04 1.17
N ARG A 30 3.47 17.20 1.32
CA ARG A 30 4.83 17.42 0.79
C ARG A 30 5.94 16.71 1.57
N PRO A 31 5.98 16.77 2.92
CA PRO A 31 7.13 16.23 3.66
C PRO A 31 7.21 14.72 3.53
N GLN A 32 8.36 14.20 3.10
CA GLN A 32 8.57 12.76 2.91
C GLN A 32 8.26 11.96 4.19
N ARG A 33 8.72 12.42 5.36
CA ARG A 33 8.42 11.79 6.65
C ARG A 33 6.92 11.62 6.93
N VAL A 34 6.09 12.56 6.48
CA VAL A 34 4.63 12.47 6.63
C VAL A 34 4.07 11.44 5.66
N ARG A 35 4.57 11.40 4.42
CA ARG A 35 4.20 10.36 3.44
C ARG A 35 4.58 8.97 3.92
N ASP A 36 5.79 8.79 4.44
CA ASP A 36 6.28 7.50 4.95
C ASP A 36 5.47 7.02 6.15
N LEU A 37 5.12 7.93 7.06
CA LEU A 37 4.21 7.64 8.18
C LEU A 37 2.86 7.12 7.67
N LEU A 38 2.28 7.80 6.67
CA LEU A 38 0.98 7.47 6.10
C LEU A 38 0.98 6.22 5.21
N HIS A 39 2.08 5.96 4.51
CA HIS A 39 2.31 4.70 3.78
C HIS A 39 2.51 3.52 4.72
N GLY A 40 2.92 3.76 5.98
CA GLY A 40 3.19 2.68 6.93
C GLY A 40 4.59 2.08 6.78
N VAL A 41 5.57 2.85 6.30
CA VAL A 41 6.98 2.42 6.19
C VAL A 41 7.49 1.91 7.54
N TRP A 42 7.20 2.64 8.62
CA TRP A 42 7.56 2.26 10.00
C TRP A 42 6.86 0.99 10.51
N LEU A 43 5.76 0.61 9.88
CA LEU A 43 4.91 -0.53 10.27
C LEU A 43 5.32 -1.81 9.53
N GLY A 44 6.07 -1.68 8.43
CA GLY A 44 6.42 -2.78 7.54
C GLY A 44 5.27 -3.23 6.62
N HIS A 45 4.14 -2.52 6.64
CA HIS A 45 2.99 -2.77 5.77
C HIS A 45 2.07 -1.52 5.70
N PRO A 46 1.16 -1.46 4.72
CA PRO A 46 0.27 -0.30 4.55
C PRO A 46 -0.52 0.04 5.81
N LEU A 47 -0.55 1.33 6.18
CA LEU A 47 -1.26 1.82 7.37
C LEU A 47 -2.77 1.87 7.16
N HIS A 48 -3.24 2.27 5.97
CA HIS A 48 -4.66 2.45 5.68
C HIS A 48 -5.53 1.19 6.00
N PRO A 49 -5.18 -0.03 5.52
CA PRO A 49 -5.91 -1.25 5.87
C PRO A 49 -5.94 -1.57 7.37
N ALA A 50 -4.88 -1.22 8.11
CA ALA A 50 -4.86 -1.40 9.56
C ALA A 50 -5.82 -0.43 10.25
N MET A 51 -5.83 0.84 9.82
CA MET A 51 -6.66 1.88 10.43
C MET A 51 -8.16 1.69 10.20
N VAL A 52 -8.58 1.15 9.04
CA VAL A 52 -10.00 0.97 8.72
C VAL A 52 -10.71 -0.07 9.59
N GLN A 53 -9.97 -0.89 10.35
CA GLN A 53 -10.56 -1.85 11.29
C GLN A 53 -11.44 -1.16 12.35
N VAL A 54 -10.99 -0.02 12.88
CA VAL A 54 -11.72 0.74 13.90
C VAL A 54 -13.06 1.30 13.37
N PRO A 55 -13.10 2.09 12.28
CA PRO A 55 -14.37 2.63 11.78
C PRO A 55 -15.33 1.54 11.33
N VAL A 56 -14.85 0.52 10.60
CA VAL A 56 -15.72 -0.57 10.13
C VAL A 56 -16.29 -1.36 11.30
N GLY A 57 -15.45 -1.74 12.27
CA GLY A 57 -15.89 -2.45 13.47
C GLY A 57 -16.91 -1.65 14.26
N ALA A 58 -16.64 -0.36 14.52
CA ALA A 58 -17.53 0.51 15.26
C ALA A 58 -18.89 0.68 14.55
N TRP A 59 -18.90 0.87 13.24
CA TRP A 59 -20.12 1.03 12.44
C TRP A 59 -20.96 -0.25 12.35
N ILE A 60 -20.33 -1.41 12.16
CA ILE A 60 -21.04 -2.70 12.19
C ILE A 60 -21.63 -2.96 13.59
N SER A 61 -20.84 -2.73 14.65
CA SER A 61 -21.33 -2.84 16.02
C SER A 61 -22.50 -1.88 16.29
N ALA A 62 -22.42 -0.64 15.83
CA ALA A 62 -23.50 0.33 15.96
C ALA A 62 -24.79 -0.16 15.29
N ALA A 63 -24.69 -0.77 14.12
CA ALA A 63 -25.84 -1.32 13.38
C ALA A 63 -26.51 -2.49 14.11
N VAL A 64 -25.74 -3.31 14.85
CA VAL A 64 -26.30 -4.36 15.72
C VAL A 64 -26.93 -3.76 16.97
N VAL A 65 -26.20 -2.87 17.65
CA VAL A 65 -26.65 -2.23 18.89
C VAL A 65 -27.91 -1.37 18.67
N ASP A 66 -28.08 -0.77 17.49
CA ASP A 66 -29.29 -0.02 17.12
C ASP A 66 -30.56 -0.87 17.11
N LEU A 67 -30.45 -2.20 16.96
CA LEU A 67 -31.58 -3.14 17.02
C LEU A 67 -32.00 -3.44 18.46
N LEU A 68 -31.14 -3.16 19.44
CA LEU A 68 -31.38 -3.49 20.84
C LEU A 68 -32.13 -2.35 21.56
N PRO A 69 -33.27 -2.64 22.22
CA PRO A 69 -34.00 -1.64 22.99
C PRO A 69 -33.11 -0.99 24.07
N GLY A 70 -33.26 0.33 24.27
CA GLY A 70 -32.53 1.07 25.31
C GLY A 70 -31.08 1.45 24.99
N GLN A 71 -30.48 0.91 23.92
CA GLN A 71 -29.04 1.06 23.66
C GLN A 71 -28.62 2.30 22.85
N ARG A 72 -29.44 3.36 22.85
CA ARG A 72 -29.23 4.57 22.02
C ARG A 72 -27.88 5.25 22.28
N ARG A 73 -27.45 5.31 23.55
CA ARG A 73 -26.16 5.92 23.93
C ARG A 73 -24.98 5.13 23.35
N ALA A 74 -24.97 3.81 23.54
CA ALA A 74 -23.92 2.94 23.02
C ALA A 74 -23.81 3.02 21.48
N ALA A 75 -24.94 2.95 20.77
CA ALA A 75 -24.94 3.11 19.31
C ALA A 75 -24.41 4.49 18.88
N THR A 76 -24.77 5.56 19.59
CA THR A 76 -24.28 6.91 19.29
C THR A 76 -22.76 7.03 19.52
N THR A 77 -22.23 6.45 20.59
CA THR A 77 -20.79 6.40 20.87
C THR A 77 -20.04 5.66 19.78
N LEU A 78 -20.55 4.52 19.33
CA LEU A 78 -19.93 3.74 18.25
C LEU A 78 -19.96 4.46 16.90
N VAL A 79 -21.09 5.11 16.57
CA VAL A 79 -21.17 5.99 15.38
C VAL A 79 -20.14 7.12 15.48
N ALA A 80 -20.01 7.76 16.64
CA ALA A 80 -19.03 8.83 16.85
C ALA A 80 -17.60 8.32 16.69
N LEU A 81 -17.25 7.22 17.36
CA LEU A 81 -15.95 6.58 17.29
C LEU A 81 -15.58 6.27 15.84
N GLY A 82 -16.47 5.58 15.11
CA GLY A 82 -16.20 5.22 13.73
C GLY A 82 -16.10 6.42 12.78
N THR A 83 -16.92 7.45 12.99
CA THR A 83 -16.86 8.68 12.18
C THR A 83 -15.54 9.41 12.38
N VAL A 84 -15.07 9.56 13.62
CA VAL A 84 -13.81 10.24 13.94
C VAL A 84 -12.61 9.43 13.46
N SER A 85 -12.59 8.11 13.71
CA SER A 85 -11.47 7.25 13.31
C SER A 85 -11.36 7.06 11.79
N ALA A 86 -12.44 7.25 11.04
CA ALA A 86 -12.42 7.16 9.57
C ALA A 86 -11.60 8.28 8.91
N VAL A 87 -11.50 9.46 9.53
CA VAL A 87 -10.79 10.62 8.95
C VAL A 87 -9.30 10.33 8.73
N PRO A 88 -8.51 9.93 9.75
CA PRO A 88 -7.09 9.65 9.53
C PRO A 88 -6.87 8.42 8.63
N ALA A 89 -7.77 7.42 8.66
CA ALA A 89 -7.72 6.30 7.71
C ALA A 89 -7.90 6.78 6.26
N ALA A 90 -8.83 7.72 6.01
CA ALA A 90 -9.03 8.30 4.69
C ALA A 90 -7.81 9.11 4.21
N VAL A 91 -7.12 9.81 5.12
CA VAL A 91 -5.88 10.54 4.79
C VAL A 91 -4.76 9.57 4.38
N ALA A 92 -4.55 8.49 5.12
CA ALA A 92 -3.59 7.45 4.75
C ALA A 92 -3.94 6.84 3.37
N GLY A 93 -5.21 6.49 3.15
CA GLY A 93 -5.66 5.93 1.87
C GLY A 93 -5.52 6.89 0.69
N LEU A 94 -5.69 8.20 0.90
CA LEU A 94 -5.45 9.22 -0.14
C LEU A 94 -3.97 9.34 -0.49
N ASN A 95 -3.08 9.23 0.50
CA ASN A 95 -1.63 9.22 0.30
C ASN A 95 -1.21 7.99 -0.54
N ASP A 96 -1.69 6.80 -0.18
CA ASP A 96 -1.43 5.57 -0.93
C ASP A 96 -1.99 5.65 -2.35
N TRP A 97 -3.24 6.11 -2.51
CA TRP A 97 -3.88 6.28 -3.81
C TRP A 97 -3.09 7.19 -4.75
N ALA A 98 -2.45 8.25 -4.23
CA ALA A 98 -1.67 9.17 -5.03
C ALA A 98 -0.38 8.55 -5.61
N ALA A 99 0.07 7.42 -5.08
CA ALA A 99 1.21 6.66 -5.60
C ALA A 99 0.80 5.53 -6.57
N LEU A 100 -0.50 5.30 -6.79
CA LEU A 100 -0.97 4.21 -7.63
C LEU A 100 -0.89 4.51 -9.14
N SER A 101 -0.81 3.44 -9.92
CA SER A 101 -0.93 3.47 -11.38
C SER A 101 -2.30 4.02 -11.81
N ARG A 102 -2.43 4.50 -13.05
CA ARG A 102 -3.68 5.14 -13.52
C ARG A 102 -4.89 4.20 -13.45
N ASP A 103 -4.72 2.96 -13.85
CA ASP A 103 -5.78 1.93 -13.83
C ASP A 103 -6.25 1.62 -12.41
N GLN A 104 -5.34 1.54 -11.44
CA GLN A 104 -5.69 1.43 -10.02
C GLN A 104 -6.35 2.71 -9.50
N ARG A 105 -5.85 3.90 -9.87
CA ARG A 105 -6.43 5.18 -9.43
C ARG A 105 -7.87 5.37 -9.89
N ARG A 106 -8.24 4.88 -11.08
CA ARG A 106 -9.64 4.93 -11.58
C ARG A 106 -10.61 4.21 -10.65
N ILE A 107 -10.27 3.00 -10.23
CA ILE A 107 -11.07 2.24 -9.26
C ILE A 107 -10.98 2.88 -7.87
N GLY A 108 -9.79 3.36 -7.49
CA GLY A 108 -9.55 4.11 -6.27
C GLY A 108 -10.45 5.33 -6.09
N LEU A 109 -10.75 6.06 -7.17
CA LEU A 109 -11.68 7.20 -7.14
C LEU A 109 -13.10 6.75 -6.78
N VAL A 110 -13.57 5.62 -7.32
CA VAL A 110 -14.90 5.08 -7.01
C VAL A 110 -14.96 4.57 -5.57
N HIS A 111 -13.90 3.91 -5.10
CA HIS A 111 -13.75 3.52 -3.71
C HIS A 111 -13.80 4.74 -2.76
N ALA A 112 -13.00 5.77 -3.06
CA ALA A 112 -12.95 7.00 -2.27
C ALA A 112 -14.31 7.73 -2.26
N ALA A 113 -15.00 7.79 -3.40
CA ALA A 113 -16.33 8.39 -3.50
C ALA A 113 -17.37 7.65 -2.65
N ALA A 114 -17.44 6.32 -2.75
CA ALA A 114 -18.36 5.51 -1.97
C ALA A 114 -18.14 5.68 -0.45
N ASN A 115 -16.88 5.65 -0.01
CA ASN A 115 -16.54 5.86 1.40
C ASN A 115 -16.75 7.29 1.87
N SER A 116 -16.56 8.29 1.01
CA SER A 116 -16.87 9.70 1.34
C SER A 116 -18.37 9.89 1.56
N VAL A 117 -19.21 9.28 0.72
CA VAL A 117 -20.67 9.24 0.94
C VAL A 117 -21.01 8.53 2.25
N GLY A 118 -20.40 7.37 2.52
CA GLY A 118 -20.58 6.64 3.77
C GLY A 118 -20.22 7.48 5.00
N LEU A 119 -19.07 8.15 4.98
CA LEU A 119 -18.61 9.03 6.05
C LEU A 119 -19.55 10.22 6.26
N ALA A 120 -20.01 10.87 5.18
CA ALA A 120 -20.98 11.96 5.26
C ALA A 120 -22.32 11.51 5.87
N LEU A 121 -22.79 10.31 5.51
CA LEU A 121 -23.99 9.72 6.08
C LEU A 121 -23.83 9.40 7.57
N TYR A 122 -22.66 8.92 7.99
CA TYR A 122 -22.37 8.69 9.41
C TYR A 122 -22.20 9.98 10.21
N ALA A 123 -21.59 11.03 9.64
CA ALA A 123 -21.56 12.36 10.23
C ALA A 123 -22.98 12.93 10.39
N GLY A 124 -23.82 12.78 9.37
CA GLY A 124 -25.24 13.14 9.42
C GLY A 124 -26.01 12.31 10.47
N SER A 125 -25.72 11.01 10.58
CA SER A 125 -26.27 10.13 11.61
C SER A 125 -25.92 10.63 13.01
N LEU A 126 -24.64 10.95 13.24
CA LEU A 126 -24.16 11.48 14.50
C LEU A 126 -24.87 12.79 14.85
N ALA A 127 -24.91 13.74 13.92
CA ALA A 127 -25.60 15.01 14.10
C ALA A 127 -27.09 14.81 14.41
N ALA A 128 -27.78 13.91 13.71
CA ALA A 128 -29.19 13.60 13.98
C ALA A 128 -29.40 13.02 15.40
N ARG A 129 -28.53 12.08 15.83
CA ARG A 129 -28.58 11.46 17.16
C ARG A 129 -28.33 12.48 18.27
N LEU A 130 -27.34 13.36 18.10
CA LEU A 130 -27.03 14.42 19.07
C LEU A 130 -28.16 15.44 19.21
N ASN A 131 -28.97 15.62 18.16
CA ASN A 131 -30.17 16.46 18.17
C ASN A 131 -31.46 15.69 18.57
N GLY A 132 -31.34 14.49 19.16
CA GLY A 132 -32.50 13.69 19.61
C GLY A 132 -33.30 13.00 18.50
N ARG A 133 -32.95 13.19 17.22
CA ARG A 133 -33.61 12.59 16.05
C ARG A 133 -33.09 11.18 15.77
N HIS A 134 -33.23 10.28 16.74
CA HIS A 134 -32.62 8.94 16.69
C HIS A 134 -33.13 8.07 15.52
N GLY A 135 -34.40 8.18 15.12
CA GLY A 135 -34.95 7.42 13.99
C GLY A 135 -34.24 7.78 12.67
N SER A 136 -34.13 9.07 12.36
CA SER A 136 -33.36 9.56 11.21
C SER A 136 -31.88 9.20 11.32
N GLY A 137 -31.30 9.33 12.52
CA GLY A 137 -29.92 8.93 12.76
C GLY A 137 -29.66 7.45 12.45
N ARG A 138 -30.57 6.56 12.86
CA ARG A 138 -30.51 5.14 12.55
C ARG A 138 -30.63 4.89 11.05
N ALA A 139 -31.59 5.51 10.37
CA ALA A 139 -31.74 5.38 8.92
C ALA A 139 -30.48 5.81 8.15
N LEU A 140 -29.89 6.96 8.51
CA LEU A 140 -28.65 7.44 7.92
C LEU A 140 -27.47 6.49 8.19
N ALA A 141 -27.39 5.88 9.37
CA ALA A 141 -26.34 4.91 9.69
C ALA A 141 -26.42 3.65 8.80
N TYR A 142 -27.62 3.11 8.57
CA TYR A 142 -27.77 1.94 7.67
C TYR A 142 -27.45 2.29 6.20
N LEU A 143 -27.83 3.48 5.73
CA LEU A 143 -27.42 3.96 4.41
C LEU A 143 -25.90 4.13 4.33
N GLY A 144 -25.30 4.70 5.37
CA GLY A 144 -23.85 4.86 5.50
C GLY A 144 -23.12 3.51 5.48
N LEU A 145 -23.63 2.51 6.22
CA LEU A 145 -23.10 1.15 6.23
C LEU A 145 -23.20 0.50 4.85
N SER A 146 -24.28 0.74 4.12
CA SER A 146 -24.48 0.23 2.76
C SER A 146 -23.45 0.83 1.79
N ALA A 147 -23.22 2.14 1.86
CA ALA A 147 -22.20 2.83 1.06
C ALA A 147 -20.77 2.37 1.42
N ALA A 148 -20.46 2.23 2.71
CA ALA A 148 -19.19 1.72 3.19
C ALA A 148 -18.96 0.25 2.76
N SER A 149 -20.02 -0.57 2.73
CA SER A 149 -19.94 -1.97 2.28
C SER A 149 -19.66 -2.06 0.77
N LEU A 150 -20.26 -1.18 -0.04
CA LEU A 150 -19.90 -1.04 -1.45
C LEU A 150 -18.44 -0.57 -1.61
N GLY A 151 -18.02 0.41 -0.80
CA GLY A 151 -16.63 0.85 -0.74
C GLY A 151 -15.67 -0.29 -0.41
N ALA A 152 -16.02 -1.14 0.56
CA ALA A 152 -15.24 -2.31 0.95
C ALA A 152 -15.12 -3.34 -0.19
N TYR A 153 -16.20 -3.59 -0.94
CA TYR A 153 -16.13 -4.45 -2.14
C TYR A 153 -15.16 -3.89 -3.19
N VAL A 154 -15.24 -2.58 -3.49
CA VAL A 154 -14.34 -1.93 -4.45
C VAL A 154 -12.89 -1.91 -3.93
N GLY A 155 -12.71 -1.73 -2.62
CA GLY A 155 -11.40 -1.81 -1.95
C GLY A 155 -10.78 -3.20 -2.04
N GLY A 156 -11.58 -4.25 -1.83
CA GLY A 156 -11.13 -5.63 -2.04
C GLY A 156 -10.75 -5.90 -3.49
N HIS A 157 -11.46 -5.32 -4.46
CA HIS A 157 -11.08 -5.40 -5.87
C HIS A 157 -9.73 -4.72 -6.16
N LEU A 158 -9.48 -3.54 -5.58
CA LEU A 158 -8.16 -2.86 -5.66
C LEU A 158 -7.04 -3.73 -5.09
N ALA A 159 -7.20 -4.22 -3.87
CA ALA A 159 -6.17 -4.96 -3.16
C ALA A 159 -5.93 -6.36 -3.78
N TYR A 160 -6.99 -7.15 -3.91
CA TYR A 160 -6.86 -8.58 -4.25
C TYR A 160 -6.85 -8.86 -5.76
N LYS A 161 -7.47 -8.02 -6.59
CA LYS A 161 -7.43 -8.21 -8.05
C LYS A 161 -6.34 -7.37 -8.71
N GLN A 162 -6.16 -6.12 -8.30
CA GLN A 162 -5.18 -5.21 -8.92
C GLN A 162 -3.85 -5.12 -8.16
N GLY A 163 -3.70 -5.77 -7.01
CA GLY A 163 -2.46 -5.77 -6.24
C GLY A 163 -2.10 -4.42 -5.61
N ALA A 164 -3.06 -3.50 -5.48
CA ALA A 164 -2.77 -2.19 -4.88
C ALA A 164 -2.31 -2.35 -3.43
N GLN A 165 -1.14 -1.80 -3.11
CA GLN A 165 -0.52 -1.86 -1.76
C GLN A 165 -0.20 -3.30 -1.30
N VAL A 166 -0.06 -4.25 -2.23
CA VAL A 166 0.45 -5.60 -1.98
C VAL A 166 1.85 -5.71 -2.58
N SER A 167 2.80 -6.36 -1.90
CA SER A 167 4.14 -6.60 -2.44
C SER A 167 4.07 -7.34 -3.77
N GLN A 168 4.52 -6.70 -4.85
CA GLN A 168 4.53 -7.27 -6.20
C GLN A 168 5.77 -8.11 -6.50
N SER A 169 6.81 -8.03 -5.66
CA SER A 169 8.07 -8.74 -5.88
C SER A 169 8.05 -10.14 -5.25
N VAL A 170 7.40 -10.33 -4.11
CA VAL A 170 7.43 -11.61 -3.36
C VAL A 170 6.93 -12.81 -4.18
N SER A 171 6.05 -12.59 -5.16
CA SER A 171 5.59 -13.68 -6.04
C SER A 171 6.70 -14.26 -6.91
N GLU A 172 7.79 -13.53 -7.15
CA GLU A 172 8.92 -14.03 -7.94
C GLU A 172 9.64 -15.18 -7.24
N LEU A 173 9.67 -15.21 -5.91
CA LEU A 173 10.26 -16.33 -5.15
C LEU A 173 9.64 -17.68 -5.51
N HIS A 174 8.35 -17.72 -5.87
CA HIS A 174 7.67 -18.98 -6.24
C HIS A 174 8.16 -19.56 -7.57
N ARG A 175 8.93 -18.80 -8.35
CA ARG A 175 9.51 -19.23 -9.62
C ARG A 175 10.96 -19.69 -9.48
N MET A 176 11.57 -19.51 -8.32
CA MET A 176 12.98 -19.78 -8.08
C MET A 176 13.19 -21.14 -7.40
N SER A 177 14.35 -21.74 -7.63
CA SER A 177 14.79 -22.99 -7.00
C SER A 177 15.35 -22.77 -5.58
N ASP A 178 15.29 -23.82 -4.77
CA ASP A 178 15.97 -23.92 -3.47
C ASP A 178 17.43 -24.40 -3.57
N GLU A 179 17.88 -24.77 -4.78
CA GLU A 179 19.26 -25.08 -5.07
C GLU A 179 20.12 -23.82 -5.20
N TRP A 180 21.39 -23.94 -4.81
CA TRP A 180 22.36 -22.86 -4.95
C TRP A 180 22.76 -22.67 -6.42
N GLN A 181 22.46 -21.50 -6.96
CA GLN A 181 22.75 -21.14 -8.34
C GLN A 181 23.90 -20.16 -8.44
N ALA A 182 24.82 -20.39 -9.37
CA ALA A 182 25.89 -19.45 -9.68
C ALA A 182 25.33 -18.19 -10.34
N VAL A 183 25.70 -17.03 -9.82
CA VAL A 183 25.18 -15.72 -10.27
C VAL A 183 26.25 -14.89 -10.97
N ALA A 184 27.46 -14.84 -10.39
CA ALA A 184 28.59 -14.09 -10.92
C ALA A 184 29.91 -14.50 -10.28
N ASP A 185 31.03 -14.29 -10.96
CA ASP A 185 32.35 -14.31 -10.34
C ASP A 185 32.48 -13.09 -9.42
N LEU A 186 32.84 -13.28 -8.15
CA LEU A 186 32.94 -12.19 -7.17
C LEU A 186 33.91 -11.11 -7.64
N ALA A 187 35.03 -11.52 -8.24
CA ALA A 187 36.07 -10.61 -8.74
C ALA A 187 35.58 -9.73 -9.91
N SER A 188 34.55 -10.18 -10.65
CA SER A 188 33.97 -9.43 -11.77
C SER A 188 32.95 -8.38 -11.33
N LEU A 189 32.45 -8.47 -10.09
CA LEU A 189 31.44 -7.55 -9.59
C LEU A 189 32.09 -6.20 -9.20
N PRO A 190 31.60 -5.08 -9.78
CA PRO A 190 32.06 -3.74 -9.41
C PRO A 190 31.71 -3.42 -7.96
N GLN A 191 32.54 -2.59 -7.33
CA GLN A 191 32.29 -2.12 -5.96
C GLN A 191 31.25 -1.01 -5.98
N ARG A 192 30.26 -1.11 -5.10
CA ARG A 192 29.26 -0.07 -4.83
C ARG A 192 28.43 0.35 -6.05
N GLU A 193 28.25 -0.57 -7.00
CA GLU A 193 27.40 -0.39 -8.18
C GLU A 193 26.33 -1.48 -8.22
N LEU A 194 25.20 -1.17 -8.86
CA LEU A 194 24.11 -2.12 -9.08
C LEU A 194 24.41 -2.95 -10.33
N VAL A 195 24.26 -4.27 -10.21
CA VAL A 195 24.36 -5.19 -11.34
C VAL A 195 23.12 -6.07 -11.37
N THR A 196 22.41 -6.09 -12.50
CA THR A 196 21.26 -6.99 -12.70
C THR A 196 21.71 -8.33 -13.27
N ARG A 197 21.16 -9.42 -12.75
CA ARG A 197 21.33 -10.79 -13.27
C ARG A 197 19.99 -11.53 -13.25
N GLU A 198 19.92 -12.64 -13.96
CA GLU A 198 18.79 -13.57 -13.89
C GLU A 198 19.19 -14.84 -13.14
N VAL A 199 18.28 -15.33 -12.31
CA VAL A 199 18.36 -16.60 -11.58
C VAL A 199 16.99 -17.26 -11.71
N ASP A 200 16.89 -18.44 -12.32
CA ASP A 200 15.61 -19.10 -12.63
C ASP A 200 14.56 -18.20 -13.32
N ASP A 201 14.98 -17.44 -14.35
CA ASP A 201 14.14 -16.45 -15.06
C ASP A 201 13.56 -15.35 -14.15
N VAL A 202 14.15 -15.13 -12.97
CA VAL A 202 13.85 -14.04 -12.05
C VAL A 202 15.01 -13.07 -12.03
N SER A 203 14.72 -11.80 -12.31
CA SER A 203 15.72 -10.74 -12.26
C SER A 203 16.04 -10.38 -10.81
N VAL A 204 17.34 -10.31 -10.49
CA VAL A 204 17.88 -9.91 -9.20
C VAL A 204 18.88 -8.77 -9.38
N ILE A 205 18.99 -7.88 -8.41
CA ILE A 205 20.09 -6.93 -8.33
C ILE A 205 21.14 -7.42 -7.33
N LEU A 206 22.39 -7.18 -7.70
CA LEU A 206 23.58 -7.46 -6.91
C LEU A 206 24.19 -6.11 -6.52
N TYR A 207 24.61 -6.01 -5.25
CA TYR A 207 25.37 -4.88 -4.77
C TYR A 207 26.54 -5.38 -3.91
N ARG A 208 27.76 -5.04 -4.30
CA ARG A 208 28.98 -5.46 -3.61
C ARG A 208 29.54 -4.33 -2.76
N HIS A 209 29.88 -4.64 -1.52
CA HIS A 209 30.64 -3.77 -0.62
C HIS A 209 31.75 -4.58 0.06
N GLY A 210 33.00 -4.38 -0.38
CA GLY A 210 34.12 -5.21 0.06
C GLY A 210 33.95 -6.63 -0.48
N ASP A 211 33.92 -7.62 0.43
CA ASP A 211 33.70 -9.03 0.10
C ASP A 211 32.25 -9.48 0.32
N GLU A 212 31.40 -8.59 0.83
CA GLU A 212 29.98 -8.85 0.99
C GLU A 212 29.22 -8.50 -0.29
N VAL A 213 28.31 -9.37 -0.69
CA VAL A 213 27.38 -9.12 -1.80
C VAL A 213 25.96 -9.36 -1.31
N THR A 214 25.14 -8.32 -1.44
CA THR A 214 23.70 -8.40 -1.25
C THR A 214 23.05 -8.75 -2.58
N VAL A 215 22.19 -9.76 -2.57
CA VAL A 215 21.33 -10.14 -3.70
C VAL A 215 19.89 -9.92 -3.27
N MET A 216 19.13 -9.16 -4.05
CA MET A 216 17.71 -8.92 -3.79
C MET A 216 16.90 -8.97 -5.08
N LEU A 217 15.60 -9.20 -4.98
CA LEU A 217 14.72 -9.15 -6.15
C LEU A 217 14.83 -7.79 -6.85
N GLU A 218 14.87 -7.80 -8.19
CA GLU A 218 15.04 -6.59 -8.99
C GLU A 218 13.77 -5.75 -9.00
N ARG A 219 12.61 -6.39 -8.94
CA ARG A 219 11.33 -5.68 -8.99
C ARG A 219 11.01 -5.05 -7.64
N CYS A 220 10.76 -3.75 -7.64
CA CYS A 220 10.34 -3.02 -6.45
C CYS A 220 9.00 -3.58 -5.92
N PRO A 221 8.85 -3.83 -4.60
CA PRO A 221 7.64 -4.41 -4.04
C PRO A 221 6.39 -3.53 -4.21
N HIS A 222 6.56 -2.22 -4.47
CA HIS A 222 5.41 -1.31 -4.64
C HIS A 222 4.60 -1.60 -5.90
N GLN A 223 5.22 -1.56 -7.09
CA GLN A 223 4.54 -1.74 -8.38
C GLN A 223 5.42 -2.43 -9.43
N SER A 224 6.40 -3.23 -9.01
CA SER A 224 7.35 -3.90 -9.91
C SER A 224 8.28 -2.96 -10.69
N GLY A 225 8.55 -1.77 -10.15
CA GLY A 225 9.51 -0.85 -10.76
C GLY A 225 10.93 -1.43 -10.79
N PRO A 226 11.72 -1.16 -11.83
CA PRO A 226 13.01 -1.79 -12.05
C PRO A 226 14.07 -1.18 -11.15
N LEU A 227 14.44 -1.84 -10.05
CA LEU A 227 15.48 -1.34 -9.16
C LEU A 227 16.86 -1.35 -9.82
N GLY A 228 17.10 -2.21 -10.81
CA GLY A 228 18.36 -2.25 -11.55
C GLY A 228 18.61 -1.00 -12.40
N GLU A 229 17.55 -0.27 -12.76
CA GLU A 229 17.60 1.03 -13.43
C GLU A 229 17.59 2.21 -12.44
N GLY A 230 17.60 1.92 -11.14
CA GLY A 230 17.62 2.92 -10.08
C GLY A 230 19.01 3.49 -9.82
N GLU A 231 19.06 4.45 -8.91
CA GLU A 231 20.31 5.07 -8.45
C GLU A 231 20.65 4.60 -7.04
N VAL A 232 21.95 4.45 -6.75
CA VAL A 232 22.45 4.30 -5.38
C VAL A 232 22.58 5.68 -4.75
N GLN A 233 21.84 5.92 -3.68
CA GLN A 233 21.86 7.17 -2.93
C GLN A 233 22.14 6.91 -1.45
N GLU A 234 22.80 7.86 -0.78
CA GLU A 234 22.99 7.81 0.67
C GLU A 234 21.77 8.43 1.36
N ILE A 235 21.04 7.63 2.13
CA ILE A 235 19.85 8.04 2.88
C ILE A 235 20.04 7.64 4.33
N ASP A 236 19.97 8.62 5.24
CA ASP A 236 20.19 8.43 6.68
C ASP A 236 21.47 7.65 7.03
N GLY A 237 22.55 7.86 6.25
CA GLY A 237 23.85 7.21 6.44
C GLY A 237 23.97 5.79 5.86
N HIS A 238 22.98 5.34 5.08
CA HIS A 238 22.98 4.03 4.43
C HIS A 238 22.95 4.17 2.91
N ALA A 239 23.73 3.35 2.21
CA ALA A 239 23.59 3.19 0.76
C ALA A 239 22.25 2.51 0.46
N CYS A 240 21.42 3.15 -0.34
CA CYS A 240 20.10 2.69 -0.71
C CYS A 240 19.92 2.69 -2.23
N VAL A 241 19.23 1.71 -2.78
CA VAL A 241 18.73 1.79 -4.16
C VAL A 241 17.40 2.55 -4.16
N VAL A 242 17.31 3.58 -5.02
CA VAL A 242 16.10 4.39 -5.20
C VAL A 242 15.41 3.97 -6.50
N CYS A 243 14.19 3.47 -6.37
CA CYS A 243 13.37 3.02 -7.49
C CYS A 243 13.01 4.21 -8.41
N PRO A 244 13.27 4.11 -9.74
CA PRO A 244 13.12 5.24 -10.65
C PRO A 244 11.66 5.62 -10.92
N TRP A 245 10.69 4.74 -10.62
CA TRP A 245 9.28 5.02 -10.90
C TRP A 245 8.64 6.00 -9.91
N HIS A 246 8.84 5.76 -8.62
CA HIS A 246 8.12 6.49 -7.56
C HIS A 246 9.01 6.88 -6.36
N GLY A 247 10.30 6.53 -6.39
CA GLY A 247 11.25 6.94 -5.35
C GLY A 247 11.27 6.08 -4.09
N SER A 248 10.63 4.90 -4.08
CA SER A 248 10.83 3.95 -2.96
C SER A 248 12.31 3.63 -2.82
N ALA A 249 12.83 3.64 -1.59
CA ALA A 249 14.24 3.41 -1.34
C ALA A 249 14.47 2.26 -0.35
N PHE A 250 15.43 1.40 -0.66
CA PHE A 250 15.76 0.19 0.10
C PHE A 250 17.24 0.14 0.42
N ARG A 251 17.59 -0.19 1.66
CA ARG A 251 18.98 -0.34 2.08
C ARG A 251 19.66 -1.47 1.32
N LEU A 252 20.84 -1.20 0.80
CA LEU A 252 21.60 -2.18 0.02
C LEU A 252 22.37 -3.19 0.86
N ASN A 253 22.37 -3.04 2.18
CA ASN A 253 23.01 -3.97 3.13
C ASN A 253 22.00 -4.81 3.94
N GLY A 254 20.70 -4.71 3.64
CA GLY A 254 19.67 -5.39 4.44
C GLY A 254 18.27 -5.44 3.82
N GLY A 255 18.04 -4.71 2.72
CA GLY A 255 16.76 -4.70 2.01
C GLY A 255 15.69 -3.83 2.68
N GLU A 256 15.96 -3.24 3.85
CA GLU A 256 14.96 -2.51 4.61
C GLU A 256 14.45 -1.30 3.85
N VAL A 257 13.13 -1.11 3.84
CA VAL A 257 12.53 0.08 3.24
C VAL A 257 12.76 1.28 4.14
N VAL A 258 13.34 2.34 3.57
CA VAL A 258 13.59 3.61 4.30
C VAL A 258 12.77 4.77 3.75
N GLN A 259 12.24 4.62 2.54
CA GLN A 259 11.40 5.62 1.90
C GLN A 259 10.30 4.95 1.09
N GLY A 260 9.06 5.40 1.25
CA GLY A 260 7.92 4.95 0.48
C GLY A 260 7.91 5.46 -0.96
N PRO A 261 6.92 5.06 -1.78
CA PRO A 261 5.62 4.51 -1.37
C PRO A 261 5.56 3.00 -1.06
N ALA A 262 6.65 2.25 -1.24
CA ALA A 262 6.70 0.89 -0.67
C ALA A 262 6.61 0.96 0.86
N ALA A 263 5.84 0.07 1.47
CA ALA A 263 5.73 -0.05 2.93
C ALA A 263 6.45 -1.30 3.48
N THR A 264 6.79 -2.25 2.60
CA THR A 264 7.44 -3.51 2.94
C THR A 264 8.90 -3.48 2.49
N ASP A 265 9.77 -4.18 3.22
CA ASP A 265 11.16 -4.40 2.84
C ASP A 265 11.28 -5.10 1.48
N GLN A 266 12.44 -4.93 0.86
CA GLN A 266 12.78 -5.67 -0.34
C GLN A 266 13.30 -7.06 0.01
N GLN A 267 12.88 -8.05 -0.78
CA GLN A 267 13.24 -9.44 -0.55
C GLN A 267 14.71 -9.70 -0.88
N LEU A 268 15.48 -10.05 0.16
CA LEU A 268 16.83 -10.57 0.02
C LEU A 268 16.83 -12.06 -0.30
N LEU A 269 17.86 -12.50 -1.02
CA LEU A 269 18.16 -13.90 -1.26
C LEU A 269 19.42 -14.30 -0.46
N PRO A 270 19.44 -15.48 0.17
CA PRO A 270 20.66 -15.98 0.80
C PRO A 270 21.81 -16.08 -0.19
N THR A 271 22.99 -15.59 0.20
CA THR A 271 24.20 -15.62 -0.62
C THR A 271 25.30 -16.46 0.00
N ARG A 272 26.16 -17.03 -0.84
CA ARG A 272 27.45 -17.61 -0.44
C ARG A 272 28.47 -17.43 -1.55
N VAL A 273 29.75 -17.50 -1.21
CA VAL A 273 30.84 -17.52 -2.18
C VAL A 273 31.58 -18.86 -2.07
N VAL A 274 31.64 -19.60 -3.17
CA VAL A 274 32.35 -20.89 -3.25
C VAL A 274 33.32 -20.81 -4.41
N ASP A 275 34.61 -21.04 -4.14
CA ASP A 275 35.68 -20.97 -5.14
C ASP A 275 35.68 -19.67 -5.98
N GLY A 276 35.36 -18.54 -5.33
CA GLY A 276 35.29 -17.22 -5.97
C GLY A 276 33.99 -16.91 -6.72
N VAL A 277 33.04 -17.86 -6.76
CA VAL A 277 31.75 -17.71 -7.43
C VAL A 277 30.66 -17.36 -6.40
N LEU A 278 29.96 -16.25 -6.63
CA LEU A 278 28.76 -15.89 -5.88
C LEU A 278 27.62 -16.82 -6.28
N GLN A 279 26.99 -17.42 -5.27
CA GLN A 279 25.79 -18.25 -5.44
C GLN A 279 24.63 -17.69 -4.62
N THR A 280 23.41 -17.89 -5.10
CA THR A 280 22.16 -17.50 -4.42
C THR A 280 21.09 -18.58 -4.54
N ARG A 281 20.05 -18.51 -3.69
CA ARG A 281 18.85 -19.36 -3.76
C ARG A 281 17.65 -18.66 -3.11
N ILE A 282 16.49 -19.30 -3.03
CA ILE A 282 15.40 -18.79 -2.19
C ILE A 282 15.72 -18.84 -0.67
N PRO A 283 15.11 -17.97 0.16
CA PRO A 283 15.25 -17.98 1.61
C PRO A 283 14.91 -19.31 2.31
#